data_AF-A0A2V8GTM4-F1
#
_entry.id   AF-A0A2V8GTM4-F1
#
_cell.length_a   1.000
_cell.length_b   1.000
_cell.length_c   1.000
_cell.angle_alpha   90.00
_cell.angle_beta   90.00
_cell.angle_gamma   90.00
#
_symmetry.space_group_name_H-M   'P 1'
#
loop_
_entity.id
_entity.type
_entity.pdbx_description
1 polymer ?
#
loop_
_entity_poly.entity_id
_entity_poly.type
_entity_poly.pdbx_seq_one_letter_code
_entity_poly.pdbx_strand_id
1 'polypeptide(L)'
;VVNSVCGCAAGLARPAIGMALQHPVKPDKVVTVFAGGDIAATERARSYFKGYFPSSPSVGILQDGKIAYMLERHQIEGRDPRAIANDLTDAFDRLCVPVK
;
A
#
# COMPACT_ATOMS: atom_id res chain seq x y z
N VAL A 1 0.13 2.64 -3.86
CA VAL A 1 -0.09 1.19 -4.10
C VAL A 1 0.78 0.73 -5.26
N VAL A 2 1.56 -0.33 -5.10
CA VAL A 2 2.28 -1.01 -6.19
C VAL A 2 1.48 -2.25 -6.58
N ASN A 3 0.73 -2.14 -7.65
CA ASN A 3 -0.09 -3.21 -8.20
C ASN A 3 0.76 -4.17 -9.05
N SER A 4 0.23 -5.36 -9.31
CA SER A 4 0.87 -6.38 -10.15
C SER A 4 -0.19 -7.26 -10.83
N VAL A 5 0.23 -8.04 -11.82
CA VAL A 5 -0.56 -9.12 -12.45
C VAL A 5 -0.67 -10.37 -11.57
N CYS A 6 0.13 -10.52 -10.52
CA CYS A 6 0.13 -11.72 -9.68
C CYS A 6 -1.24 -12.00 -9.02
N GLY A 7 -1.60 -13.28 -8.84
CA GLY A 7 -2.87 -13.69 -8.23
C GLY A 7 -3.11 -13.13 -6.82
N CYS A 8 -2.06 -12.95 -6.02
CA CYS A 8 -2.13 -12.31 -4.70
C CYS A 8 -2.50 -10.81 -4.78
N ALA A 9 -2.21 -10.13 -5.90
CA ALA A 9 -2.66 -8.75 -6.10
C ALA A 9 -4.17 -8.71 -6.34
N ALA A 10 -4.71 -9.64 -7.13
CA ALA A 10 -6.13 -9.71 -7.44
C ALA A 10 -6.98 -10.19 -6.26
N GLY A 11 -6.57 -11.27 -5.58
CA GLY A 11 -7.35 -11.91 -4.54
C GLY A 11 -7.19 -11.29 -3.14
N LEU A 12 -6.05 -10.65 -2.85
CA LEU A 12 -5.72 -10.21 -1.49
C LEU A 12 -5.51 -8.70 -1.42
N ALA A 13 -4.51 -8.16 -2.13
CA ALA A 13 -4.11 -6.76 -1.98
C ALA A 13 -5.20 -5.77 -2.39
N ARG A 14 -5.77 -5.93 -3.60
CA ARG A 14 -6.82 -5.04 -4.12
C ARG A 14 -8.08 -5.01 -3.24
N PRO A 15 -8.69 -6.15 -2.87
CA PRO A 15 -9.86 -6.13 -1.99
C PRO A 15 -9.54 -5.56 -0.61
N ALA A 16 -8.37 -5.89 -0.03
CA ALA A 16 -7.96 -5.35 1.27
C ALA A 16 -7.82 -3.82 1.25
N ILE A 17 -7.18 -3.26 0.22
CA ILE A 17 -7.08 -1.81 0.03
C ILE A 17 -8.46 -1.19 -0.16
N GLY A 18 -9.32 -1.81 -0.97
CA GLY A 18 -10.69 -1.35 -1.18
C GLY A 18 -11.50 -1.27 0.11
N MET A 19 -11.34 -2.25 1.02
CA MET A 19 -11.94 -2.25 2.34
C MET A 19 -11.34 -1.16 3.24
N ALA A 20 -10.01 -1.06 3.29
CA ALA A 20 -9.31 -0.08 4.13
C ALA A 20 -9.67 1.37 3.75
N LEU A 21 -9.91 1.65 2.48
CA LEU A 21 -10.30 2.99 2.01
C LEU A 21 -11.77 3.39 2.34
N GLN A 22 -12.58 2.46 2.84
CA GLN A 22 -13.88 2.77 3.42
C GLN A 22 -13.78 3.31 4.86
N HIS A 23 -12.59 3.26 5.47
CA HIS A 23 -12.35 3.77 6.81
C HIS A 23 -12.51 5.31 6.86
N PRO A 24 -13.09 5.88 7.94
CA PRO A 24 -13.24 7.33 8.08
C PRO A 24 -11.90 8.08 8.03
N VAL A 25 -10.85 7.51 8.65
CA VAL A 25 -9.49 8.07 8.59
C VAL A 25 -8.78 7.46 7.39
N LYS A 26 -8.39 8.29 6.43
CA LYS A 26 -7.79 7.83 5.18
C LYS A 26 -6.75 8.82 4.67
N PRO A 27 -5.82 8.38 3.81
CA PRO A 27 -4.86 9.27 3.17
C PRO A 27 -5.56 10.29 2.27
N ASP A 28 -5.02 11.52 2.18
CA ASP A 28 -5.55 12.58 1.32
C ASP A 28 -5.50 12.21 -0.17
N LYS A 29 -4.46 11.45 -0.55
CA LYS A 29 -4.24 11.02 -1.93
C LYS A 29 -3.98 9.53 -1.96
N VAL A 30 -4.71 8.85 -2.83
CA VAL A 30 -4.54 7.42 -3.10
C VAL A 30 -4.11 7.27 -4.55
N VAL A 31 -2.89 6.76 -4.75
CA VAL A 31 -2.30 6.57 -6.07
C VAL A 31 -1.83 5.13 -6.25
N THR A 32 -1.83 4.66 -7.50
CA THR A 32 -1.42 3.31 -7.85
C THR A 32 -0.45 3.32 -9.04
N VAL A 33 0.52 2.42 -9.02
CA VAL A 33 1.45 2.15 -10.13
C VAL A 33 1.39 0.66 -10.44
N PHE A 34 1.66 0.29 -11.69
CA PHE A 34 1.53 -1.10 -12.13
C PHE A 34 2.91 -1.71 -12.41
N ALA A 35 3.39 -2.57 -11.51
CA ALA A 35 4.66 -3.27 -11.69
C ALA A 35 4.58 -4.21 -12.91
N GLY A 36 5.48 -4.01 -13.88
CA GLY A 36 5.53 -4.75 -15.13
C GLY A 36 4.65 -4.19 -16.26
N GLY A 37 3.75 -3.25 -15.95
CA GLY A 37 2.97 -2.53 -16.96
C GLY A 37 3.53 -1.12 -17.22
N ASP A 38 3.78 -0.36 -16.16
CA ASP A 38 4.35 0.98 -16.22
C ASP A 38 5.65 1.03 -15.40
N ILE A 39 6.75 0.73 -16.08
CA ILE A 39 8.07 0.56 -15.46
C ILE A 39 8.55 1.89 -14.87
N ALA A 40 8.48 2.98 -15.65
CA ALA A 40 8.98 4.29 -15.24
C ALA A 40 8.19 4.85 -14.02
N ALA A 41 6.86 4.72 -14.02
CA ALA A 41 6.06 5.14 -12.88
C ALA A 41 6.36 4.28 -11.63
N THR A 42 6.53 2.97 -11.81
CA THR A 42 6.85 2.05 -10.71
C THR A 42 8.23 2.34 -10.11
N GLU A 43 9.25 2.58 -10.93
CA GLU A 43 10.59 2.97 -10.46
C GLU A 43 10.56 4.31 -9.72
N ARG A 44 9.83 5.30 -10.25
CA ARG A 44 9.65 6.58 -9.55
C ARG A 44 8.97 6.40 -8.21
N ALA A 45 7.93 5.57 -8.11
CA ALA A 45 7.30 5.26 -6.82
C ALA A 45 8.27 4.58 -5.85
N ARG A 46 9.05 3.60 -6.33
CA ARG A 46 10.07 2.90 -5.54
C ARG A 46 11.17 3.82 -5.01
N SER A 47 11.48 4.92 -5.72
CA SER A 47 12.45 5.92 -5.24
C SER A 47 12.06 6.59 -3.91
N TYR A 48 10.77 6.58 -3.55
CA TYR A 48 10.27 7.08 -2.26
C TYR A 48 10.30 6.01 -1.15
N PHE A 49 10.37 4.72 -1.48
CA PHE A 49 10.34 3.60 -0.53
C PHE A 49 11.75 3.25 -0.02
N LYS A 50 12.47 4.26 0.49
CA LYS A 50 13.83 4.08 0.98
C LYS A 50 13.86 3.07 2.13
N GLY A 51 14.79 2.11 2.06
CA GLY A 51 14.97 1.06 3.09
C GLY A 51 14.14 -0.21 2.87
N TYR A 52 13.27 -0.25 1.85
CA TYR A 52 12.48 -1.43 1.52
C TYR A 52 12.93 -2.05 0.20
N PHE A 53 12.95 -3.39 0.16
CA PHE A 53 13.24 -4.10 -1.07
C PHE A 53 12.05 -4.02 -2.04
N PRO A 54 12.29 -3.93 -3.36
CA PRO A 54 11.22 -3.85 -4.34
C PRO A 54 10.40 -5.15 -4.36
N SER A 55 9.16 -5.11 -3.88
CA SER A 55 8.22 -6.22 -3.91
C SER A 55 6.87 -5.83 -4.51
N SER A 56 6.13 -6.80 -5.04
CA SER A 56 4.79 -6.58 -5.60
C SER A 56 3.88 -7.80 -5.40
N PRO A 57 2.61 -7.64 -5.00
CA PRO A 57 1.97 -6.37 -4.61
C PRO A 57 2.56 -5.80 -3.31
N SER A 58 2.59 -4.47 -3.19
CA SER A 58 3.00 -3.78 -1.96
C SER A 58 2.28 -2.44 -1.79
N VAL A 59 2.17 -1.94 -0.56
CA VAL A 59 1.47 -0.70 -0.23
C VAL A 59 2.32 0.16 0.68
N GLY A 60 2.71 1.35 0.20
CA GLY A 60 3.38 2.36 1.02
C GLY A 60 2.45 3.52 1.37
N ILE A 61 2.51 3.97 2.62
CA ILE A 61 1.90 5.22 3.11
C ILE A 61 3.02 6.25 3.22
N LEU A 62 2.87 7.35 2.49
CA LEU A 62 3.83 8.45 2.44
C LEU A 62 3.31 9.62 3.25
N GLN A 63 4.19 10.23 4.05
CA GLN A 63 3.95 11.49 4.74
C GLN A 63 5.05 12.47 4.34
N ASP A 64 4.68 13.64 3.82
CA ASP A 64 5.61 14.67 3.34
C ASP A 64 6.70 14.14 2.39
N GLY A 65 6.33 13.20 1.51
CA GLY A 65 7.22 12.58 0.53
C GLY A 65 8.19 11.54 1.10
N LYS A 66 8.05 11.16 2.38
CA LYS A 66 8.82 10.10 3.03
C LYS A 66 7.92 8.91 3.35
N ILE A 67 8.48 7.70 3.23
CA ILE A 67 7.78 6.47 3.59
C ILE A 67 7.59 6.41 5.12
N ALA A 68 6.34 6.36 5.56
CA ALA A 68 5.97 6.28 6.98
C ALA A 68 5.56 4.86 7.37
N TYR A 69 4.95 4.12 6.45
CA TYR A 69 4.59 2.72 6.63
C TYR A 69 4.64 1.99 5.30
N MET A 70 5.06 0.73 5.32
CA MET A 70 5.13 -0.13 4.15
C MET A 70 4.58 -1.51 4.49
N LEU A 71 3.70 -2.00 3.62
CA LEU A 71 3.19 -3.36 3.63
C LEU A 71 3.78 -4.09 2.43
N GLU A 72 4.65 -5.06 2.69
CA GLU A 72 5.37 -5.80 1.67
C GLU A 72 4.62 -7.06 1.19
N ARG A 73 5.04 -7.60 0.04
CA ARG A 73 4.43 -8.82 -0.53
C ARG A 73 4.35 -9.96 0.49
N HIS A 74 5.42 -10.22 1.24
CA HIS A 74 5.47 -11.32 2.20
C HIS A 74 4.47 -11.16 3.36
N GLN A 75 4.02 -9.93 3.62
CA GLN A 75 2.99 -9.61 4.61
C GLN A 75 1.58 -9.62 4.00
N ILE A 76 1.43 -9.87 2.70
CA ILE A 76 0.15 -9.95 1.98
C ILE A 76 -0.12 -11.40 1.55
N GLU A 77 0.91 -12.08 1.06
CA GLU A 77 0.80 -13.44 0.53
C GLU A 77 0.35 -14.43 1.61
N GLY A 78 -0.73 -15.17 1.32
CA GLY A 78 -1.27 -16.19 2.24
C GLY A 78 -2.11 -15.65 3.42
N ARG A 79 -2.37 -14.34 3.50
CA ARG A 79 -3.19 -13.75 4.57
C ARG A 79 -4.62 -13.46 4.14
N ASP A 80 -5.50 -13.35 5.12
CA ASP A 80 -6.89 -12.93 4.90
C ASP A 80 -6.97 -11.44 4.50
N PRO A 81 -7.76 -11.08 3.46
CA PRO A 81 -7.90 -9.69 3.01
C PRO A 81 -8.42 -8.73 4.09
N ARG A 82 -9.28 -9.18 5.02
CA ARG A 82 -9.79 -8.34 6.11
C ARG A 82 -8.69 -8.06 7.13
N ALA A 83 -7.84 -9.05 7.42
CA ALA A 83 -6.68 -8.84 8.29
C ALA A 83 -5.71 -7.81 7.69
N ILE A 84 -5.46 -7.89 6.38
CA ILE A 84 -4.64 -6.90 5.68
C ILE A 84 -5.31 -5.52 5.70
N ALA A 85 -6.63 -5.45 5.52
CA ALA A 85 -7.37 -4.20 5.61
C ALA A 85 -7.24 -3.57 7.00
N ASN A 86 -7.36 -4.37 8.07
CA ASN A 86 -7.19 -3.90 9.44
C ASN A 86 -5.78 -3.35 9.69
N ASP A 87 -4.73 -4.01 9.22
CA ASP A 87 -3.36 -3.48 9.34
C ASP A 87 -3.21 -2.10 8.66
N LEU A 88 -3.88 -1.92 7.51
CA LEU A 88 -3.87 -0.66 6.78
C LEU A 88 -4.69 0.42 7.51
N THR A 89 -5.86 0.10 8.05
CA THR A 89 -6.67 1.07 8.80
C THR A 89 -6.00 1.47 10.10
N ASP A 90 -5.34 0.53 10.80
CA ASP A 90 -4.54 0.83 11.99
C ASP A 90 -3.38 1.77 11.66
N ALA A 91 -2.76 1.61 10.49
CA ALA A 91 -1.74 2.54 10.01
C ALA A 91 -2.34 3.90 9.64
N PHE A 92 -3.53 3.96 9.02
CA PHE A 92 -4.23 5.21 8.74
C PHE A 92 -4.57 5.98 10.02
N ASP A 93 -5.07 5.29 11.04
CA ASP A 93 -5.42 5.91 12.33
C ASP A 93 -4.21 6.50 13.05
N ARG A 94 -3.01 5.99 12.79
CA ARG A 94 -1.75 6.50 13.38
C ARG A 94 -1.11 7.62 12.55
N LEU A 95 -1.25 7.56 11.22
CA LEU A 95 -0.47 8.38 10.29
C LEU A 95 -1.28 9.45 9.56
N CYS A 96 -2.59 9.25 9.41
CA CYS A 96 -3.48 10.13 8.66
C CYS A 96 -4.40 10.96 9.59
N VAL A 97 -4.16 10.94 10.90
CA VAL A 97 -4.80 11.85 11.85
C VAL A 97 -4.13 13.23 11.77
N PRO A 98 -4.90 14.33 11.73
CA PRO A 98 -4.35 15.67 11.78
C PRO A 98 -3.58 15.85 13.09
N VAL A 99 -2.33 16.32 13.00
CA VAL A 99 -1.58 16.79 14.15
C VAL A 99 -2.37 17.97 14.73
N LYS A 100 -2.84 17.83 15.95
CA LYS A 100 -3.62 18.83 16.68
C LYS A 100 -2.79 20.07 17.01
#